data_AF-A0A960KLY2-F1
#
_entry.id   AF-A0A960KLY2-F1
#
_cell.length_a   1.000
_cell.length_b   1.000
_cell.length_c   1.000
_cell.angle_alpha   90.00
_cell.angle_beta   90.00
_cell.angle_gamma   90.00
#
_symmetry.space_group_name_H-M   'P 1'
#
loop_
_entity.id
_entity.type
_entity.pdbx_description
1 polymer ?
#
loop_
_entity_poly.entity_id
_entity_poly.type
_entity_poly.pdbx_seq_one_letter_code
_entity_poly.pdbx_strand_id
1 'polypeptide(L)'
;ISGNQALAPQGVGGGIFAWGCNPRIQLNRIVENSASYGGGIYLMSSASWVLDNLILGNSTQAGGKGGGIRILYGAPMIQNNTLVGNFAHWIGSAIAASEPGCHPTMTANLIAGNLNSNPLDFAYSALVETSCNLLWGNQPGDIWPSGQYMHDLGGNFIADPRFCTGSYGLDSSSPALPGQHPHGSSCSLIGVFGIECGGVATIEDLPGDFELLAPVPNPFNPTTRCTIRMKRTAEARLDIFDLSGRRVMTLVEGLLSRGEHSVQLEGQTLASGVYLLVLSADQERRVQKVTLLK
;
A
#
# COMPACT_ATOMS: atom_id res chain seq x y z
N ILE A 1 4.82 7.92 -6.34
CA ILE A 1 6.29 8.10 -6.24
C ILE A 1 6.90 7.34 -7.39
N SER A 2 7.43 8.03 -8.40
CA SER A 2 7.81 7.35 -9.64
C SER A 2 8.98 8.00 -10.37
N GLY A 3 9.72 7.17 -11.12
CA GLY A 3 10.80 7.62 -12.00
C GLY A 3 12.03 8.18 -11.27
N ASN A 4 12.15 7.92 -9.96
CA ASN A 4 13.28 8.40 -9.18
C ASN A 4 14.47 7.44 -9.29
N GLN A 5 15.68 8.00 -9.19
CA GLN A 5 16.92 7.22 -9.26
C GLN A 5 17.88 7.59 -8.13
N ALA A 6 18.23 6.61 -7.30
CA ALA A 6 19.34 6.70 -6.36
C ALA A 6 20.61 6.11 -7.00
N LEU A 7 21.63 6.94 -7.20
CA LEU A 7 22.83 6.57 -7.97
C LEU A 7 23.80 5.66 -7.19
N ALA A 8 24.49 4.80 -7.94
CA ALA A 8 25.58 3.95 -7.45
C ALA A 8 26.71 4.77 -6.78
N PRO A 9 27.50 4.16 -5.88
CA PRO A 9 27.48 2.74 -5.47
C PRO A 9 26.61 2.43 -4.24
N GLN A 10 26.08 3.44 -3.55
CA GLN A 10 25.32 3.27 -2.30
C GLN A 10 23.92 3.91 -2.34
N GLY A 11 23.39 4.16 -3.54
CA GLY A 11 22.03 4.67 -3.68
C GLY A 11 21.02 3.67 -3.14
N VAL A 12 20.20 4.09 -2.18
CA VAL A 12 19.17 3.25 -1.56
C VAL A 12 17.80 3.90 -1.67
N GLY A 13 16.76 3.07 -1.72
CA GLY A 13 15.38 3.52 -1.61
C GLY A 13 14.99 4.45 -2.75
N GLY A 14 15.02 3.92 -3.99
CA GLY A 14 14.83 4.72 -5.19
C GLY A 14 13.54 5.54 -5.12
N GLY A 15 12.45 4.97 -4.60
CA GLY A 15 11.24 5.72 -4.25
C GLY A 15 11.25 6.23 -2.80
N ILE A 16 11.39 5.33 -1.83
CA ILE A 16 11.34 5.64 -0.39
C ILE A 16 12.54 5.02 0.32
N PHE A 17 13.19 5.82 1.16
CA PHE A 17 14.16 5.36 2.15
C PHE A 17 13.68 5.71 3.56
N ALA A 18 13.59 4.71 4.44
CA ALA A 18 13.27 4.88 5.86
C ALA A 18 14.39 4.27 6.72
N TRP A 19 14.94 5.07 7.64
CA TRP A 19 16.03 4.64 8.51
C TRP A 19 15.77 5.03 9.96
N GLY A 20 15.71 4.03 10.84
CA GLY A 20 15.52 4.25 12.29
C GLY A 20 14.15 4.83 12.65
N CYS A 21 13.20 4.79 11.71
CA CYS A 21 11.84 5.31 11.86
C CYS A 21 10.82 4.27 11.38
N ASN A 22 9.57 4.44 11.80
CA ASN A 22 8.49 3.48 11.53
C ASN A 22 7.32 4.15 10.78
N PRO A 23 7.53 4.65 9.55
CA PRO A 23 6.46 5.24 8.78
C PRO A 23 5.36 4.23 8.43
N ARG A 24 4.15 4.76 8.27
CA ARG A 24 3.05 4.07 7.60
C ARG A 24 3.06 4.47 6.13
N ILE A 25 3.58 3.58 5.28
CA ILE A 25 3.63 3.71 3.83
C ILE A 25 2.38 3.02 3.30
N GLN A 26 1.35 3.80 3.02
CA GLN A 26 0.05 3.25 2.64
C GLN A 26 -0.60 4.03 1.49
N LEU A 27 -1.31 3.30 0.62
CA LEU A 27 -2.08 3.84 -0.51
C LEU A 27 -1.23 4.58 -1.55
N ASN A 28 -0.06 4.04 -1.85
CA ASN A 28 0.87 4.64 -2.81
C ASN A 28 0.99 3.79 -4.07
N ARG A 29 1.23 4.49 -5.19
CA ARG A 29 1.84 3.92 -6.39
C ARG A 29 3.34 4.23 -6.35
N ILE A 30 4.17 3.21 -6.16
CA ILE A 30 5.63 3.29 -6.13
C ILE A 30 6.14 2.60 -7.39
N VAL A 31 6.41 3.39 -8.43
CA VAL A 31 6.48 2.89 -9.80
C VAL A 31 7.79 3.28 -10.48
N GLU A 32 8.47 2.34 -11.13
CA GLU A 32 9.63 2.61 -11.99
C GLU A 32 10.74 3.43 -11.31
N ASN A 33 10.97 3.19 -10.02
CA ASN A 33 12.11 3.77 -9.32
C ASN A 33 13.32 2.84 -9.40
N SER A 34 14.53 3.40 -9.30
CA SER A 34 15.78 2.65 -9.38
C SER A 34 16.76 3.02 -8.27
N ALA A 35 17.46 2.03 -7.72
CA ALA A 35 18.50 2.23 -6.69
C ALA A 35 19.55 1.12 -6.74
N SER A 36 20.69 1.29 -6.07
CA SER A 36 21.61 0.17 -5.83
C SER A 36 20.95 -0.88 -4.93
N TYR A 37 20.15 -0.48 -3.95
CA TYR A 37 19.36 -1.39 -3.12
C TYR A 37 17.97 -0.80 -2.81
N GLY A 38 16.92 -1.65 -2.81
CA GLY A 38 15.56 -1.17 -2.56
C GLY A 38 15.08 -0.24 -3.67
N GLY A 39 14.87 -0.78 -4.87
CA GLY A 39 14.48 0.01 -6.04
C GLY A 39 13.25 0.87 -5.76
N GLY A 40 12.20 0.26 -5.18
CA GLY A 40 11.02 0.97 -4.71
C GLY A 40 11.20 1.52 -3.30
N ILE A 41 11.34 0.62 -2.33
CA ILE A 41 11.40 0.94 -0.89
C ILE A 41 12.66 0.33 -0.28
N TYR A 42 13.35 1.09 0.56
CA TYR A 42 14.42 0.60 1.43
C TYR A 42 14.10 0.93 2.89
N LEU A 43 13.99 -0.11 3.71
CA LEU A 43 13.70 -0.03 5.14
C LEU A 43 14.94 -0.49 5.92
N MET A 44 15.50 0.38 6.75
CA MET A 44 16.66 0.09 7.60
C MET A 44 16.35 0.34 9.07
N SER A 45 16.56 -0.64 9.92
CA SER A 45 16.28 -0.50 11.37
C SER A 45 14.87 0.03 11.61
N SER A 46 13.89 -0.59 10.94
CA SER A 46 12.54 -0.06 10.80
C SER A 46 11.48 -1.15 10.97
N ALA A 47 10.45 -0.84 11.75
CA ALA A 47 9.21 -1.61 11.90
C ALA A 47 8.04 -0.88 11.21
N SER A 48 8.28 -0.41 9.98
CA SER A 48 7.28 0.30 9.17
C SER A 48 6.06 -0.55 8.85
N TRP A 49 4.94 0.12 8.59
CA TRP A 49 3.77 -0.49 7.97
C TRP A 49 3.79 -0.19 6.47
N VAL A 50 3.85 -1.22 5.63
CA VAL A 50 3.74 -1.13 4.17
C VAL A 50 2.41 -1.76 3.78
N LEU A 51 1.38 -0.94 3.60
CA LEU A 51 -0.01 -1.38 3.48
C LEU A 51 -0.64 -0.89 2.19
N ASP A 52 -1.37 -1.73 1.47
CA ASP A 52 -2.22 -1.29 0.36
C ASP A 52 -1.47 -0.42 -0.67
N ASN A 53 -0.28 -0.84 -1.10
CA ASN A 53 0.49 -0.15 -2.14
C ASN A 53 0.56 -0.97 -3.43
N LEU A 54 0.62 -0.27 -4.56
CA LEU A 54 1.11 -0.81 -5.83
C LEU A 54 2.61 -0.51 -5.93
N ILE A 55 3.43 -1.56 -5.95
CA ILE A 55 4.89 -1.48 -6.09
C ILE A 55 5.27 -2.13 -7.42
N LEU A 56 5.48 -1.30 -8.43
CA LEU A 56 5.48 -1.71 -9.83
C LEU A 56 6.78 -1.33 -10.55
N GLY A 57 7.41 -2.28 -11.23
CA GLY A 57 8.48 -1.97 -12.18
C GLY A 57 9.73 -1.34 -11.56
N ASN A 58 9.89 -1.44 -10.24
CA ASN A 58 11.06 -0.88 -9.58
C ASN A 58 12.26 -1.81 -9.78
N SER A 59 13.44 -1.22 -9.92
CA SER A 59 14.63 -1.95 -10.30
C SER A 59 15.80 -1.67 -9.37
N THR A 60 16.64 -2.68 -9.19
CA THR A 60 17.98 -2.45 -8.62
C THR A 60 19.01 -2.26 -9.73
N GLN A 61 20.12 -1.57 -9.42
CA GLN A 61 21.33 -1.56 -10.25
C GLN A 61 22.15 -2.85 -10.02
N ALA A 62 23.28 -2.98 -10.74
CA ALA A 62 24.13 -4.18 -10.67
C ALA A 62 24.53 -4.54 -9.23
N GLY A 63 24.40 -5.83 -8.88
CA GLY A 63 24.67 -6.34 -7.52
C GLY A 63 23.61 -6.00 -6.47
N GLY A 64 22.52 -5.35 -6.88
CA GLY A 64 21.48 -4.87 -5.98
C GLY A 64 20.49 -5.93 -5.52
N LYS A 65 19.88 -5.66 -4.36
CA LYS A 65 18.90 -6.52 -3.67
C LYS A 65 17.59 -5.75 -3.44
N GLY A 66 16.45 -6.43 -3.51
CA GLY A 66 15.14 -5.84 -3.20
C GLY A 66 14.67 -4.89 -4.31
N GLY A 67 14.21 -5.43 -5.44
CA GLY A 67 13.70 -4.60 -6.55
C GLY A 67 12.51 -3.77 -6.10
N GLY A 68 11.50 -4.42 -5.53
CA GLY A 68 10.37 -3.76 -4.87
C GLY A 68 10.74 -3.19 -3.51
N ILE A 69 11.02 -4.07 -2.54
CA ILE A 69 11.30 -3.73 -1.14
C ILE A 69 12.61 -4.38 -0.69
N ARG A 70 13.47 -3.59 -0.04
CA ARG A 70 14.64 -4.08 0.71
C ARG A 70 14.45 -3.78 2.19
N ILE A 71 14.68 -4.78 3.04
CA ILE A 71 14.52 -4.71 4.49
C ILE A 71 15.84 -5.09 5.15
N LEU A 72 16.40 -4.20 5.96
CA LEU A 72 17.67 -4.37 6.65
C LEU A 72 17.47 -4.13 8.15
N TYR A 73 17.71 -5.14 8.99
CA TYR A 73 17.59 -5.05 10.46
C TYR A 73 16.21 -4.57 10.96
N GLY A 74 15.11 -5.06 10.38
CA GLY A 74 13.77 -4.54 10.67
C GLY A 74 12.67 -5.60 10.70
N ALA A 75 11.53 -5.24 11.29
CA ALA A 75 10.36 -6.09 11.41
C ALA A 75 9.11 -5.38 10.85
N PRO A 76 9.08 -5.03 9.55
CA PRO A 76 7.94 -4.34 8.97
C PRO A 76 6.74 -5.26 8.79
N MET A 77 5.55 -4.68 8.88
CA MET A 77 4.31 -5.32 8.42
C MET A 77 4.12 -5.02 6.94
N ILE A 78 3.97 -6.04 6.12
CA ILE A 78 3.75 -5.92 4.67
C ILE A 78 2.41 -6.58 4.35
N GLN A 79 1.40 -5.76 4.07
CA GLN A 79 0.04 -6.26 3.94
C GLN A 79 -0.72 -5.65 2.75
N ASN A 80 -1.53 -6.45 2.06
CA ASN A 80 -2.41 -6.01 0.97
C ASN A 80 -1.69 -5.27 -0.17
N ASN A 81 -0.40 -5.52 -0.37
CA ASN A 81 0.32 -4.86 -1.45
C ASN A 81 0.25 -5.69 -2.74
N THR A 82 0.25 -5.02 -3.88
CA THR A 82 0.47 -5.65 -5.19
C THR A 82 1.89 -5.30 -5.66
N LEU A 83 2.80 -6.27 -5.65
CA LEU A 83 4.19 -6.15 -6.07
C LEU A 83 4.38 -6.82 -7.43
N VAL A 84 4.50 -6.02 -8.49
CA VAL A 84 4.50 -6.53 -9.87
C VAL A 84 5.67 -6.04 -10.69
N GLY A 85 6.26 -6.92 -11.49
CA GLY A 85 7.26 -6.52 -12.50
C GLY A 85 8.53 -5.90 -11.92
N ASN A 86 8.82 -6.07 -10.63
CA ASN A 86 10.04 -5.53 -10.03
C ASN A 86 11.24 -6.40 -10.41
N PHE A 87 12.42 -5.79 -10.46
CA PHE A 87 13.64 -6.42 -10.95
C PHE A 87 14.76 -6.28 -9.92
N ALA A 88 15.38 -7.39 -9.51
CA ALA A 88 16.63 -7.36 -8.75
C ALA A 88 17.76 -8.08 -9.49
N HIS A 89 18.94 -7.46 -9.51
CA HIS A 89 20.13 -8.04 -10.15
C HIS A 89 20.68 -9.23 -9.37
N TRP A 90 20.48 -9.25 -8.04
CA TRP A 90 21.02 -10.31 -7.20
C TRP A 90 19.93 -11.17 -6.54
N ILE A 91 19.17 -10.62 -5.59
CA ILE A 91 18.17 -11.38 -4.81
C ILE A 91 16.96 -10.54 -4.41
N GLY A 92 15.82 -11.20 -4.25
CA GLY A 92 14.56 -10.61 -3.80
C GLY A 92 14.04 -9.58 -4.79
N SER A 93 13.60 -10.02 -5.97
CA SER A 93 13.08 -9.10 -6.99
C SER A 93 11.84 -8.35 -6.50
N ALA A 94 10.96 -9.00 -5.74
CA ALA A 94 9.87 -8.32 -5.02
C ALA A 94 10.32 -7.83 -3.64
N ILE A 95 10.79 -8.73 -2.78
CA ILE A 95 11.16 -8.42 -1.39
C ILE A 95 12.46 -9.14 -1.01
N ALA A 96 13.43 -8.40 -0.47
CA ALA A 96 14.66 -8.94 0.09
C ALA A 96 14.81 -8.56 1.57
N ALA A 97 14.91 -9.56 2.46
CA ALA A 97 15.21 -9.42 3.88
C ALA A 97 16.33 -10.40 4.33
N SER A 98 17.39 -10.47 3.54
CA SER A 98 18.45 -11.47 3.63
C SER A 98 19.55 -11.13 4.63
N GLU A 99 19.25 -10.46 5.75
CA GLU A 99 20.25 -10.09 6.76
C GLU A 99 19.75 -10.50 8.15
N PRO A 100 20.64 -10.79 9.11
CA PRO A 100 20.24 -11.16 10.46
C PRO A 100 19.36 -10.08 11.11
N GLY A 101 18.37 -10.49 11.91
CA GLY A 101 17.48 -9.56 12.61
C GLY A 101 16.38 -8.95 11.73
N CYS A 102 16.17 -9.47 10.52
CA CYS A 102 14.98 -9.21 9.74
C CYS A 102 13.84 -10.16 10.16
N HIS A 103 12.69 -9.59 10.51
CA HIS A 103 11.48 -10.33 10.94
C HIS A 103 10.21 -9.75 10.33
N PRO A 104 10.10 -9.69 8.99
CA PRO A 104 8.90 -9.15 8.36
C PRO A 104 7.70 -10.08 8.56
N THR A 105 6.51 -9.48 8.67
CA THR A 105 5.24 -10.20 8.52
C THR A 105 4.64 -9.89 7.15
N MET A 106 4.06 -10.90 6.51
CA MET A 106 3.51 -10.78 5.16
C MET A 106 2.12 -11.38 5.07
N THR A 107 1.12 -10.53 4.87
CA THR A 107 -0.27 -11.00 4.77
C THR A 107 -0.96 -10.44 3.54
N ALA A 108 -1.69 -11.28 2.80
CA ALA A 108 -2.56 -10.82 1.73
C ALA A 108 -1.85 -10.00 0.63
N ASN A 109 -0.56 -10.27 0.36
CA ASN A 109 0.16 -9.62 -0.73
C ASN A 109 0.04 -10.42 -2.02
N LEU A 110 -0.11 -9.71 -3.15
CA LEU A 110 -0.08 -10.26 -4.49
C LEU A 110 1.30 -9.97 -5.11
N ILE A 111 2.06 -11.01 -5.42
CA ILE A 111 3.44 -10.91 -5.90
C ILE A 111 3.55 -11.60 -7.26
N ALA A 112 3.57 -10.81 -8.32
CA ALA A 112 3.46 -11.36 -9.66
C ALA A 112 4.49 -10.80 -10.66
N GLY A 113 4.99 -11.66 -11.55
CA GLY A 113 5.83 -11.21 -12.67
C GLY A 113 7.13 -10.51 -12.30
N ASN A 114 7.65 -10.70 -11.08
CA ASN A 114 8.94 -10.12 -10.67
C ASN A 114 10.10 -10.93 -11.28
N LEU A 115 11.21 -10.28 -11.62
CA LEU A 115 12.16 -10.77 -12.60
C LEU A 115 13.60 -10.92 -12.06
N ASN A 116 14.35 -11.80 -12.74
CA ASN A 116 15.81 -11.98 -12.67
C ASN A 116 16.39 -12.51 -11.34
N SER A 117 15.58 -12.65 -10.30
CA SER A 117 15.96 -13.33 -9.06
C SER A 117 14.71 -13.77 -8.32
N ASN A 118 14.89 -14.70 -7.38
CA ASN A 118 13.80 -15.17 -6.52
C ASN A 118 12.97 -13.99 -6.01
N PRO A 119 11.63 -14.01 -6.16
CA PRO A 119 10.79 -12.87 -5.83
C PRO A 119 10.90 -12.52 -4.35
N LEU A 120 11.04 -13.53 -3.51
CA LEU A 120 11.22 -13.41 -2.08
C LEU A 120 12.59 -13.98 -1.70
N ASP A 121 13.31 -13.26 -0.85
CA ASP A 121 14.54 -13.75 -0.23
C ASP A 121 14.59 -13.40 1.26
N PHE A 122 14.61 -14.45 2.09
CA PHE A 122 14.61 -14.38 3.55
C PHE A 122 15.72 -15.24 4.17
N ALA A 123 16.83 -15.48 3.46
CA ALA A 123 17.82 -16.52 3.81
C ALA A 123 18.37 -16.49 5.25
N TYR A 124 18.33 -15.34 5.93
CA TYR A 124 18.78 -15.15 7.31
C TYR A 124 17.70 -14.57 8.25
N SER A 125 16.46 -14.47 7.78
CA SER A 125 15.32 -14.08 8.61
C SER A 125 14.84 -15.31 9.38
N ALA A 126 15.00 -15.32 10.70
CA ALA A 126 14.76 -16.52 11.50
C ALA A 126 13.28 -16.94 11.58
N LEU A 127 12.36 -16.00 11.35
CA LEU A 127 10.91 -16.19 11.41
C LEU A 127 10.25 -15.19 10.46
N VAL A 128 9.72 -15.68 9.34
CA VAL A 128 8.85 -14.89 8.45
C VAL A 128 7.45 -15.43 8.61
N GLU A 129 6.59 -14.66 9.28
CA GLU A 129 5.18 -15.00 9.41
C GLU A 129 4.46 -14.62 8.13
N THR A 130 3.83 -15.60 7.47
CA THR A 130 3.09 -15.33 6.24
C THR A 130 1.73 -15.99 6.21
N SER A 131 0.78 -15.31 5.58
CA SER A 131 -0.57 -15.82 5.36
C SER A 131 -1.22 -15.17 4.15
N CYS A 132 -2.07 -15.91 3.45
CA CYS A 132 -2.91 -15.37 2.38
C CYS A 132 -2.18 -14.66 1.24
N ASN A 133 -0.90 -14.94 0.98
CA ASN A 133 -0.18 -14.31 -0.14
C ASN A 133 -0.36 -15.12 -1.43
N LEU A 134 -0.46 -14.42 -2.55
CA LEU A 134 -0.55 -15.02 -3.89
C LEU A 134 0.75 -14.76 -4.64
N LEU A 135 1.37 -15.81 -5.16
CA LEU A 135 2.51 -15.72 -6.10
C LEU A 135 2.10 -16.17 -7.50
N TRP A 136 2.59 -15.48 -8.52
CA TRP A 136 2.35 -15.88 -9.91
C TRP A 136 3.35 -15.37 -10.93
N GLY A 137 3.88 -16.26 -11.76
CA GLY A 137 4.63 -15.89 -12.96
C GLY A 137 5.93 -15.14 -12.68
N ASN A 138 6.48 -15.27 -11.46
CA ASN A 138 7.79 -14.70 -11.13
C ASN A 138 8.92 -15.51 -11.77
N GLN A 139 10.08 -14.90 -12.01
CA GLN A 139 11.27 -15.55 -12.56
C GLN A 139 12.43 -15.52 -11.55
N PRO A 140 13.16 -16.64 -11.34
CA PRO A 140 13.13 -17.89 -12.11
C PRO A 140 11.96 -18.82 -11.79
N GLY A 141 11.14 -18.48 -10.79
CA GLY A 141 9.91 -19.18 -10.48
C GLY A 141 9.19 -18.57 -9.28
N ASP A 142 8.00 -19.07 -8.99
CA ASP A 142 7.21 -18.75 -7.80
C ASP A 142 7.77 -19.48 -6.57
N ILE A 143 9.01 -19.16 -6.21
CA ILE A 143 9.81 -19.86 -5.21
C ILE A 143 9.71 -19.14 -3.87
N TRP A 144 9.40 -19.90 -2.83
CA TRP A 144 9.50 -19.48 -1.43
C TRP A 144 10.92 -19.67 -0.88
N PRO A 145 11.41 -18.79 0.02
CA PRO A 145 12.75 -18.93 0.58
C PRO A 145 12.92 -20.22 1.37
N SER A 146 14.14 -20.78 1.37
CA SER A 146 14.56 -21.98 2.13
C SER A 146 14.01 -23.35 1.69
N GLY A 147 13.31 -23.45 0.56
CA GLY A 147 12.85 -24.74 0.04
C GLY A 147 11.69 -25.37 0.83
N GLN A 148 11.10 -24.64 1.78
CA GLN A 148 9.82 -25.01 2.38
C GLN A 148 8.68 -24.53 1.48
N TYR A 149 7.79 -25.46 1.14
CA TYR A 149 6.59 -25.20 0.37
C TYR A 149 5.58 -24.41 1.21
N MET A 150 5.72 -23.08 1.29
CA MET A 150 4.82 -22.22 2.06
C MET A 150 3.40 -22.12 1.49
N HIS A 151 3.08 -22.80 0.38
CA HIS A 151 1.73 -22.86 -0.17
C HIS A 151 0.72 -23.54 0.77
N ASP A 152 1.17 -24.24 1.82
CA ASP A 152 0.28 -24.83 2.83
C ASP A 152 0.30 -24.08 4.18
N LEU A 153 1.06 -22.98 4.28
CA LEU A 153 1.10 -22.14 5.48
C LEU A 153 0.11 -20.99 5.35
N GLY A 154 -0.82 -20.89 6.29
CA GLY A 154 -1.65 -19.69 6.48
C GLY A 154 -2.47 -19.24 5.27
N GLY A 155 -2.79 -20.14 4.32
CA GLY A 155 -3.58 -19.83 3.13
C GLY A 155 -2.85 -19.12 1.99
N ASN A 156 -1.51 -19.15 1.95
CA ASN A 156 -0.78 -18.70 0.75
C ASN A 156 -1.02 -19.66 -0.43
N PHE A 157 -0.92 -19.20 -1.67
CA PHE A 157 -1.07 -20.08 -2.83
C PHE A 157 -0.38 -19.53 -4.09
N ILE A 158 -0.24 -20.39 -5.10
CA ILE A 158 0.26 -20.03 -6.42
C ILE A 158 -0.90 -20.17 -7.41
N ALA A 159 -1.32 -19.06 -8.03
CA ALA A 159 -2.38 -19.07 -9.02
C ALA A 159 -2.34 -17.80 -9.87
N ASP A 160 -2.83 -17.88 -11.11
CA ASP A 160 -3.03 -16.71 -11.96
C ASP A 160 -3.95 -15.71 -11.23
N PRO A 161 -3.49 -14.47 -10.94
CA PRO A 161 -4.29 -13.45 -10.29
C PRO A 161 -5.43 -12.96 -11.17
N ARG A 162 -5.48 -13.33 -12.46
CA ARG A 162 -6.52 -12.91 -13.40
C ARG A 162 -6.63 -11.39 -13.48
N PHE A 163 -5.50 -10.73 -13.73
CA PHE A 163 -5.49 -9.29 -13.95
C PHE A 163 -6.32 -8.93 -15.18
N CYS A 164 -7.14 -7.87 -15.08
CA CYS A 164 -7.85 -7.30 -16.21
C CYS A 164 -6.85 -6.78 -17.25
N THR A 165 -7.13 -6.97 -18.53
CA THR A 165 -6.28 -6.48 -19.62
C THR A 165 -5.96 -5.00 -19.48
N GLY A 166 -4.67 -4.65 -19.42
CA GLY A 166 -4.20 -3.25 -19.36
C GLY A 166 -4.28 -2.60 -17.98
N SER A 167 -4.60 -3.35 -16.92
CA SER A 167 -4.59 -2.85 -15.53
C SER A 167 -4.06 -3.93 -14.56
N TYR A 168 -3.93 -3.56 -13.29
CA TYR A 168 -3.65 -4.51 -12.19
C TYR A 168 -4.90 -4.79 -11.33
N GLY A 169 -6.07 -4.33 -11.79
CA GLY A 169 -7.35 -4.75 -11.26
C GLY A 169 -7.59 -6.24 -11.53
N LEU A 170 -8.40 -6.87 -10.68
CA LEU A 170 -8.73 -8.29 -10.80
C LEU A 170 -10.03 -8.46 -11.60
N ASP A 171 -10.11 -9.50 -12.42
CA ASP A 171 -11.41 -9.90 -12.97
C ASP A 171 -12.25 -10.65 -11.92
N SER A 172 -13.55 -10.81 -12.19
CA SER A 172 -14.50 -11.39 -11.24
C SER A 172 -14.28 -12.86 -10.91
N SER A 173 -13.37 -13.54 -11.64
CA SER A 173 -12.99 -14.94 -11.43
C SER A 173 -11.63 -15.09 -10.74
N SER A 174 -11.03 -13.98 -10.30
CA SER A 174 -9.73 -13.99 -9.68
C SER A 174 -9.70 -14.76 -8.35
N PRO A 175 -8.74 -15.67 -8.15
CA PRO A 175 -8.56 -16.38 -6.89
C PRO A 175 -8.06 -15.47 -5.75
N ALA A 176 -7.65 -14.23 -6.05
CA ALA A 176 -7.28 -13.22 -5.05
C ALA A 176 -8.50 -12.54 -4.40
N LEU A 177 -9.71 -12.78 -4.91
CA LEU A 177 -10.94 -12.20 -4.36
C LEU A 177 -11.44 -12.98 -3.13
N PRO A 178 -12.07 -12.28 -2.16
CA PRO A 178 -12.69 -12.93 -1.01
C PRO A 178 -13.63 -14.07 -1.43
N GLY A 179 -13.43 -15.24 -0.84
CA GLY A 179 -14.26 -16.42 -1.09
C GLY A 179 -13.92 -17.19 -2.37
N GLN A 180 -12.93 -16.76 -3.15
CA GLN A 180 -12.47 -17.46 -4.37
C GLN A 180 -11.12 -18.17 -4.19
N HIS A 181 -10.54 -18.11 -2.98
CA HIS A 181 -9.24 -18.71 -2.69
C HIS A 181 -9.29 -20.25 -2.78
N PRO A 182 -8.24 -20.90 -3.32
CA PRO A 182 -8.20 -22.37 -3.49
C PRO A 182 -8.37 -23.18 -2.20
N HIS A 183 -8.04 -22.61 -1.04
CA HIS A 183 -8.03 -23.30 0.26
C HIS A 183 -9.21 -22.94 1.18
N GLY A 184 -10.23 -22.24 0.68
CA GLY A 184 -11.42 -21.90 1.46
C GLY A 184 -11.31 -20.58 2.25
N SER A 185 -12.46 -20.12 2.74
CA SER A 185 -12.88 -18.75 3.07
C SER A 185 -12.18 -18.01 4.24
N SER A 186 -10.88 -18.22 4.47
CA SER A 186 -10.14 -17.57 5.57
C SER A 186 -9.40 -16.28 5.18
N CYS A 187 -9.12 -16.07 3.89
CA CYS A 187 -8.40 -14.88 3.43
C CYS A 187 -9.36 -13.76 3.02
N SER A 188 -8.92 -12.51 3.24
CA SER A 188 -9.55 -11.31 2.70
C SER A 188 -9.12 -11.10 1.24
N LEU A 189 -9.42 -9.92 0.68
CA LEU A 189 -8.85 -9.50 -0.61
C LEU A 189 -7.32 -9.59 -0.54
N ILE A 190 -6.71 -10.17 -1.57
CA ILE A 190 -5.26 -10.31 -1.71
C ILE A 190 -4.77 -9.30 -2.75
N GLY A 191 -3.75 -8.54 -2.39
CA GLY A 191 -3.26 -7.42 -3.17
C GLY A 191 -4.06 -6.14 -2.93
N VAL A 192 -3.71 -5.12 -3.69
CA VAL A 192 -4.20 -3.75 -3.51
C VAL A 192 -5.38 -3.40 -4.41
N PHE A 193 -5.71 -4.20 -5.41
CA PHE A 193 -6.81 -3.89 -6.33
C PHE A 193 -7.89 -4.96 -6.25
N GLY A 194 -9.15 -4.51 -6.27
CA GLY A 194 -10.31 -5.39 -6.25
C GLY A 194 -10.79 -5.75 -7.65
N ILE A 195 -12.09 -6.03 -7.79
CA ILE A 195 -12.71 -6.21 -9.12
C ILE A 195 -12.80 -4.86 -9.83
N GLU A 196 -11.95 -4.64 -10.85
CA GLU A 196 -11.78 -3.33 -11.50
C GLU A 196 -11.55 -3.42 -13.02
N CYS A 197 -12.21 -4.37 -13.69
CA CYS A 197 -12.19 -4.43 -15.15
C CYS A 197 -13.01 -3.27 -15.76
N GLY A 198 -12.44 -2.06 -15.78
CA GLY A 198 -13.13 -0.85 -16.25
C GLY A 198 -12.25 0.39 -16.49
N GLY A 199 -10.94 0.36 -16.21
CA GLY A 199 -10.03 1.48 -16.43
C GLY A 199 -8.62 1.20 -15.91
N VAL A 200 -7.65 2.07 -16.22
CA VAL A 200 -6.31 2.00 -15.62
C VAL A 200 -6.45 2.32 -14.13
N ALA A 201 -6.16 1.36 -13.25
CA ALA A 201 -6.23 1.54 -11.81
C ALA A 201 -5.56 2.86 -11.38
N THR A 202 -6.39 3.81 -10.95
CA THR A 202 -5.99 5.11 -10.43
C THR A 202 -5.87 5.03 -8.91
N ILE A 203 -5.33 6.07 -8.27
CA ILE A 203 -5.24 6.10 -6.79
C ILE A 203 -6.62 6.01 -6.13
N GLU A 204 -7.70 6.32 -6.87
CA GLU A 204 -9.10 6.21 -6.44
C GLU A 204 -9.56 4.74 -6.28
N ASP A 205 -8.85 3.81 -6.92
CA ASP A 205 -9.25 2.40 -6.96
C ASP A 205 -8.66 1.56 -5.80
N LEU A 206 -7.73 2.11 -5.01
CA LEU A 206 -7.10 1.39 -3.89
C LEU A 206 -8.13 0.99 -2.79
N PRO A 207 -7.85 -0.05 -1.98
CA PRO A 207 -8.76 -0.55 -0.97
C PRO A 207 -8.88 0.48 0.15
N GLY A 208 -10.13 0.76 0.49
CA GLY A 208 -10.53 1.63 1.57
C GLY A 208 -12.03 1.70 1.50
N ASP A 209 -12.71 1.38 2.59
CA ASP A 209 -14.18 1.40 2.62
C ASP A 209 -14.75 2.80 2.39
N PHE A 210 -13.90 3.82 2.38
CA PHE A 210 -14.25 5.21 2.15
C PHE A 210 -13.09 6.06 1.62
N GLU A 211 -13.42 7.19 1.00
CA GLU A 211 -12.53 8.23 0.54
C GLU A 211 -12.96 9.59 1.08
N LEU A 212 -11.99 10.47 1.35
CA LEU A 212 -12.21 11.89 1.61
C LEU A 212 -11.55 12.70 0.49
N LEU A 213 -12.37 13.27 -0.40
CA LEU A 213 -11.88 14.06 -1.53
C LEU A 213 -11.33 15.41 -1.07
N ALA A 214 -10.48 16.01 -1.90
CA ALA A 214 -9.99 17.36 -1.66
C ALA A 214 -11.16 18.36 -1.57
N PRO A 215 -11.19 19.26 -0.57
CA PRO A 215 -12.26 20.25 -0.45
C PRO A 215 -12.28 21.21 -1.63
N VAL A 216 -13.47 21.59 -2.10
CA VAL A 216 -13.63 22.52 -3.23
C VAL A 216 -14.60 23.65 -2.87
N PRO A 217 -14.17 24.93 -2.95
CA PRO A 217 -12.81 25.39 -3.27
C PRO A 217 -11.81 25.18 -2.11
N ASN A 218 -10.51 25.17 -2.41
CA ASN A 218 -9.43 25.22 -1.41
C ASN A 218 -8.21 25.95 -2.01
N PRO A 219 -7.77 27.11 -1.48
CA PRO A 219 -8.31 27.81 -0.30
C PRO A 219 -9.77 28.25 -0.44
N PHE A 220 -10.47 28.42 0.68
CA PHE A 220 -11.89 28.76 0.70
C PHE A 220 -12.20 30.06 1.45
N ASN A 221 -13.28 30.74 1.04
CA ASN A 221 -13.81 31.95 1.70
C ASN A 221 -15.32 32.11 1.41
N PRO A 222 -16.22 32.09 2.41
CA PRO A 222 -16.07 31.49 3.73
C PRO A 222 -16.52 30.02 3.75
N THR A 223 -16.92 29.43 2.61
CA THR A 223 -17.45 28.07 2.54
C THR A 223 -16.67 27.17 1.57
N THR A 224 -16.57 25.88 1.92
CA THR A 224 -16.04 24.84 1.04
C THR A 224 -16.87 23.56 1.16
N ARG A 225 -16.88 22.77 0.09
CA ARG A 225 -17.53 21.45 0.07
C ARG A 225 -16.52 20.38 0.41
N CYS A 226 -16.84 19.56 1.40
CA CYS A 226 -16.12 18.33 1.72
C CYS A 226 -16.94 17.14 1.21
N THR A 227 -16.32 16.31 0.37
CA THR A 227 -16.99 15.14 -0.23
C THR A 227 -16.39 13.85 0.31
N ILE A 228 -17.25 13.00 0.84
CA ILE A 228 -16.94 11.65 1.34
C ILE A 228 -17.54 10.65 0.36
N ARG A 229 -16.77 9.64 -0.08
CA ARG A 229 -17.32 8.50 -0.82
C ARG A 229 -17.24 7.28 0.05
N MET A 230 -18.37 6.62 0.29
CA MET A 230 -18.46 5.37 1.06
C MET A 230 -18.62 4.20 0.08
N LYS A 231 -17.69 3.24 0.09
CA LYS A 231 -17.77 2.00 -0.71
C LYS A 231 -18.75 0.99 -0.08
N ARG A 232 -18.98 1.06 1.24
CA ARG A 232 -20.03 0.35 1.98
C ARG A 232 -20.64 1.20 3.09
N THR A 233 -21.76 0.74 3.64
CA THR A 233 -22.35 1.37 4.83
C THR A 233 -21.47 1.12 6.05
N ALA A 234 -21.07 2.20 6.75
CA ALA A 234 -20.24 2.13 7.96
C ALA A 234 -20.49 3.34 8.88
N GLU A 235 -20.15 3.20 10.16
CA GLU A 235 -20.10 4.36 11.07
C GLU A 235 -18.89 5.22 10.71
N ALA A 236 -19.15 6.50 10.40
CA ALA A 236 -18.14 7.45 9.99
C ALA A 236 -18.23 8.74 10.79
N ARG A 237 -17.07 9.38 10.98
CA ARG A 237 -16.94 10.69 11.62
C ARG A 237 -15.96 11.56 10.85
N LEU A 238 -16.38 12.77 10.46
CA LEU A 238 -15.52 13.79 9.87
C LEU A 238 -15.26 14.90 10.88
N ASP A 239 -14.06 14.93 11.42
CA ASP A 239 -13.60 15.93 12.40
C ASP A 239 -12.70 16.97 11.74
N ILE A 240 -12.69 18.19 12.28
CA ILE A 240 -11.76 19.26 11.89
C ILE A 240 -10.82 19.55 13.04
N PHE A 241 -9.52 19.60 12.75
CA PHE A 241 -8.48 19.90 13.71
C PHE A 241 -7.68 21.14 13.30
N ASP A 242 -7.24 21.93 14.28
CA ASP A 242 -6.20 22.93 14.08
C ASP A 242 -4.80 22.28 14.06
N LEU A 243 -3.76 23.04 13.69
CA LEU A 243 -2.39 22.52 13.62
C LEU A 243 -1.80 22.12 14.98
N SER A 244 -2.43 22.49 16.11
CA SER A 244 -2.03 22.03 17.43
C SER A 244 -2.60 20.64 17.76
N GLY A 245 -3.42 20.07 16.87
CA GLY A 245 -4.09 18.79 17.08
C GLY A 245 -5.35 18.90 17.93
N ARG A 246 -5.83 20.12 18.21
CA ARG A 246 -7.10 20.33 18.90
C ARG A 246 -8.25 20.21 17.91
N ARG A 247 -9.24 19.37 18.23
CA ARG A 247 -10.49 19.28 17.45
C ARG A 247 -11.27 20.56 17.60
N VAL A 248 -11.57 21.21 16.49
CA VAL A 248 -12.29 22.48 16.43
C VAL A 248 -13.78 22.25 16.22
N MET A 249 -14.16 21.27 15.40
CA MET A 249 -15.56 20.86 15.22
C MET A 249 -15.67 19.46 14.59
N THR A 250 -16.89 18.91 14.60
CA THR A 250 -17.28 17.68 13.90
C THR A 250 -18.32 18.03 12.84
N LEU A 251 -18.07 17.68 11.58
CA LEU A 251 -18.95 17.96 10.44
C LEU A 251 -19.95 16.85 10.18
N VAL A 252 -19.55 15.60 10.42
CA VAL A 252 -20.37 14.41 10.19
C VAL A 252 -20.09 13.44 11.32
N GLU A 253 -21.13 12.83 11.87
CA GLU A 253 -21.03 11.74 12.84
C GLU A 253 -22.25 10.82 12.69
N GLY A 254 -22.00 9.54 12.43
CA GLY A 254 -23.04 8.51 12.38
C GLY A 254 -22.86 7.53 11.24
N LEU A 255 -23.92 6.76 10.98
CA LEU A 255 -23.92 5.75 9.92
C LEU A 255 -24.06 6.42 8.54
N LEU A 256 -23.04 6.29 7.69
CA LEU A 256 -23.11 6.72 6.30
C LEU A 256 -23.36 5.51 5.39
N SER A 257 -24.36 5.59 4.53
CA SER A 257 -24.65 4.56 3.53
C SER A 257 -23.59 4.52 2.43
N ARG A 258 -23.50 3.43 1.67
CA ARG A 258 -22.75 3.41 0.40
C ARG A 258 -23.19 4.58 -0.49
N GLY A 259 -22.23 5.26 -1.13
CA GLY A 259 -22.48 6.40 -2.02
C GLY A 259 -21.66 7.64 -1.66
N GLU A 260 -21.97 8.74 -2.34
CA GLU A 260 -21.30 10.03 -2.11
C GLU A 260 -22.09 10.90 -1.12
N HIS A 261 -21.40 11.45 -0.13
CA HIS A 261 -21.95 12.35 0.88
C HIS A 261 -21.20 13.67 0.82
N SER A 262 -21.93 14.75 0.60
CA SER A 262 -21.37 16.10 0.57
C SER A 262 -21.81 16.87 1.80
N VAL A 263 -20.85 17.46 2.51
CA VAL A 263 -21.08 18.36 3.65
C VAL A 263 -20.39 19.70 3.42
N GLN A 264 -21.04 20.79 3.84
CA GLN A 264 -20.43 22.11 3.78
C GLN A 264 -19.64 22.41 5.06
N LEU A 265 -18.44 22.95 4.88
CA LEU A 265 -17.67 23.57 5.95
C LEU A 265 -17.84 25.09 5.86
N GLU A 266 -18.34 25.69 6.94
CA GLU A 266 -18.46 27.13 7.09
C GLU A 266 -17.34 27.68 8.00
N GLY A 267 -16.49 28.54 7.46
CA GLY A 267 -15.34 29.12 8.14
C GLY A 267 -15.63 30.38 8.96
N GLN A 268 -16.89 30.77 9.13
CA GLN A 268 -17.27 32.04 9.77
C GLN A 268 -16.74 32.13 11.21
N THR A 269 -16.82 31.03 11.96
CA THR A 269 -16.38 30.89 13.36
C THR A 269 -14.91 30.51 13.49
N LEU A 270 -14.22 30.21 12.38
CA LEU A 270 -12.82 29.78 12.35
C LEU A 270 -11.88 30.96 12.07
N ALA A 271 -10.66 30.94 12.60
CA ALA A 271 -9.63 31.91 12.22
C ALA A 271 -9.07 31.58 10.82
N SER A 272 -8.58 32.57 10.07
CA SER A 272 -7.83 32.30 8.84
C SER A 272 -6.62 31.42 9.15
N GLY A 273 -6.38 30.40 8.33
CA GLY A 273 -5.33 29.43 8.60
C GLY A 273 -5.56 28.07 7.97
N VAL A 274 -4.69 27.13 8.33
CA VAL A 274 -4.71 25.75 7.83
C VAL A 274 -5.36 24.84 8.88
N TYR A 275 -6.27 23.99 8.42
CA TYR A 275 -6.96 22.98 9.21
C TYR A 275 -6.79 21.60 8.58
N LEU A 276 -6.97 20.56 9.40
CA LEU A 276 -6.97 19.17 8.96
C LEU A 276 -8.39 18.60 9.10
N LEU A 277 -8.93 18.08 7.99
CA LEU A 277 -10.13 17.27 7.96
C LEU A 277 -9.71 15.82 8.18
N VAL A 278 -10.26 15.16 9.19
CA VAL A 278 -9.97 13.77 9.53
C VAL A 278 -11.26 12.97 9.46
N LEU A 279 -11.40 12.17 8.40
CA LEU A 279 -12.47 11.20 8.26
C LEU A 279 -12.03 9.89 8.92
N SER A 280 -12.81 9.38 9.85
CA SER A 280 -12.61 8.07 10.47
C SER A 280 -13.83 7.20 10.17
N ALA A 281 -13.60 5.97 9.71
CA ALA A 281 -14.64 4.94 9.65
C ALA A 281 -13.99 3.59 9.99
N ASP A 282 -14.68 2.79 10.80
CA ASP A 282 -14.13 1.55 11.39
C ASP A 282 -12.75 1.76 12.03
N GLN A 283 -11.69 1.05 11.57
CA GLN A 283 -10.31 1.20 12.07
C GLN A 283 -9.42 2.06 11.15
N GLU A 284 -9.99 2.69 10.13
CA GLU A 284 -9.26 3.48 9.17
C GLU A 284 -9.49 4.98 9.35
N ARG A 285 -8.52 5.77 8.89
CA ARG A 285 -8.62 7.23 8.83
C ARG A 285 -8.11 7.75 7.49
N ARG A 286 -8.69 8.84 7.02
CA ARG A 286 -8.25 9.64 5.87
C ARG A 286 -8.15 11.10 6.28
N VAL A 287 -7.11 11.78 5.83
CA VAL A 287 -6.82 13.17 6.22
C VAL A 287 -6.72 14.05 4.98
N GLN A 288 -7.38 15.20 5.00
CA GLN A 288 -7.24 16.24 3.98
C GLN A 288 -6.88 17.57 4.64
N LYS A 289 -6.09 18.37 3.94
CA LYS A 289 -5.73 19.73 4.36
C LYS A 289 -6.69 20.73 3.75
N VAL A 290 -7.17 21.69 4.54
CA VAL A 290 -8.03 22.78 4.06
C VAL A 290 -7.50 24.13 4.54
N THR A 291 -7.54 25.14 3.69
CA THR A 291 -7.02 26.49 3.98
C THR A 291 -8.15 27.51 3.92
N LEU A 292 -8.43 28.16 5.04
CA LEU A 292 -9.39 29.26 5.12
C LEU A 292 -8.68 30.59 4.91
N LEU A 293 -9.17 31.38 3.95
CA LEU A 293 -8.80 32.77 3.76
C LEU A 293 -10.01 33.65 4.12
N LYS A 294 -9.80 34.67 4.94
CA LYS A 294 -10.79 35.72 5.21
C LYS A 294 -10.31 37.02 4.60
#